data_AF-A0A9C8T3M5-F1
#
_entry.id   AF-A0A9C8T3M5-F1
#
_cell.length_a   1.000
_cell.length_b   1.000
_cell.length_c   1.000
_cell.angle_alpha   90.00
_cell.angle_beta   90.00
_cell.angle_gamma   90.00
#
_symmetry.space_group_name_H-M   'P 1'
#
loop_
_entity.id
_entity.type
_entity.pdbx_description
1 polymer ?
#
loop_
_entity_poly.entity_id
_entity_poly.type
_entity_poly.pdbx_seq_one_letter_code
_entity_poly.pdbx_strand_id
1 'polypeptide(L)'
;MKAQERLDRVMLSCTGRMQEEVSALLGKTLAFGKPETLVLSKEDYFSQPAGKTVLAHVQVEGDLEGHGALLVSVKDAIRIGGTLIMLPDSELEAVISEEEYTEELKDSYGEIANIICGSLTVTFDEQYPKNVRLVRTEQEVILPVKVDVDSDDPVPDGQYYLMRCGMRLEDMDMGELHLLLPAATFGLVAEPEAARGGESDATADSESTPATAAAGTETGGAGQAPAAETTEPAREKASADAVPAGGGDEEQGGAAPGGAAASPRDVGKQRKLIDRLLAACSEKVGEEVGALLGGELKLVPEENEIYSKEDLLDQLAGKQLLARFEVRGEGEGEVFLFCDIRDAILLGGTLIMLPEAELEEVVRNEEFSEDTEDAYGEIANIIAGVYTSVFEEQYRRKLGFVKTGLEELVPVKIDPESDETIPNHPYYTSVCRLHLNGNDMGLLHVAFPAALLELEELAAGAGSDGGRGAASRAGEGQAAGGSAGEAEKVSAPAEGRAAGEGATPLQAREPGAPPDVLIVTDDDNEAAGIAAALEKLGYVSRILHFKDPIPDMLTPSVRIIFLVMEEVSEQGFGVAIKIVSSGCRLPLVAAGPAWTRTKVLKAVKYGACDILITPAAEEDVREKIEANLGRIAA
;
A
#
# COMPACT_ATOMS: atom_id res chain seq x y z
N MET A 1 -5.87 -35.02 -15.88
CA MET A 1 -5.56 -35.55 -14.53
C MET A 1 -4.21 -36.25 -14.43
N LYS A 2 -3.92 -37.35 -15.15
CA LYS A 2 -2.61 -38.05 -15.01
C LYS A 2 -1.36 -37.20 -15.30
N ALA A 3 -1.46 -36.22 -16.21
CA ALA A 3 -0.34 -35.32 -16.53
C ALA A 3 -0.09 -34.30 -15.41
N GLN A 4 -1.15 -33.68 -14.89
CA GLN A 4 -1.06 -32.72 -13.78
C GLN A 4 -0.52 -33.38 -12.51
N GLU A 5 -1.07 -34.52 -12.08
CA GLU A 5 -0.58 -35.25 -10.89
C GLU A 5 0.90 -35.65 -10.99
N ARG A 6 1.39 -35.90 -12.22
CA ARG A 6 2.81 -36.16 -12.46
C ARG A 6 3.61 -34.87 -12.30
N LEU A 7 3.17 -33.78 -12.92
CA LEU A 7 3.85 -32.50 -12.82
C LEU A 7 3.86 -32.00 -11.37
N ASP A 8 2.75 -32.07 -10.66
CA ASP A 8 2.65 -31.72 -9.23
C ASP A 8 3.69 -32.49 -8.39
N ARG A 9 3.88 -33.78 -8.67
CA ARG A 9 4.88 -34.60 -7.98
C ARG A 9 6.31 -34.16 -8.29
N VAL A 10 6.61 -33.85 -9.55
CA VAL A 10 7.93 -33.34 -9.95
C VAL A 10 8.18 -31.99 -9.29
N MET A 11 7.20 -31.10 -9.31
CA MET A 11 7.31 -29.75 -8.72
C MET A 11 7.48 -29.81 -7.20
N LEU A 12 6.83 -30.74 -6.51
CA LEU A 12 7.09 -30.99 -5.10
C LEU A 12 8.55 -31.38 -4.85
N SER A 13 9.13 -32.27 -5.67
CA SER A 13 10.56 -32.58 -5.59
C SER A 13 11.45 -31.37 -5.90
N CYS A 14 11.06 -30.54 -6.88
CA CYS A 14 11.77 -29.32 -7.23
C CYS A 14 11.88 -28.38 -6.03
N THR A 15 10.80 -28.20 -5.25
CA THR A 15 10.84 -27.30 -4.08
C THR A 15 11.92 -27.67 -3.07
N GLY A 16 12.11 -28.96 -2.79
CA GLY A 16 13.19 -29.42 -1.90
C GLY A 16 14.57 -29.11 -2.47
N ARG A 17 14.81 -29.39 -3.75
CA ARG A 17 16.10 -29.12 -4.39
C ARG A 17 16.40 -27.63 -4.51
N MET A 18 15.43 -26.82 -4.93
CA MET A 18 15.56 -25.36 -4.95
C MET A 18 15.93 -24.83 -3.56
N GLN A 19 15.29 -25.35 -2.52
CA GLN A 19 15.56 -24.98 -1.14
C GLN A 19 17.03 -25.23 -0.76
N GLU A 20 17.53 -26.43 -1.03
CA GLU A 20 18.89 -26.85 -0.71
C GLU A 20 19.94 -26.00 -1.44
N GLU A 21 19.79 -25.86 -2.76
CA GLU A 21 20.76 -25.16 -3.61
C GLU A 21 20.79 -23.65 -3.34
N VAL A 22 19.62 -23.02 -3.21
CA VAL A 22 19.54 -21.57 -2.92
C VAL A 22 20.02 -21.28 -1.50
N SER A 23 19.68 -22.11 -0.51
CA SER A 23 20.20 -21.94 0.86
C SER A 23 21.71 -22.07 0.93
N ALA A 24 22.27 -23.05 0.19
CA ALA A 24 23.71 -23.24 0.11
C ALA A 24 24.40 -22.02 -0.51
N LEU A 25 23.82 -21.44 -1.55
CA LEU A 25 24.35 -20.24 -2.20
C LEU A 25 24.28 -19.00 -1.30
N LEU A 26 23.16 -18.79 -0.60
CA LEU A 26 22.97 -17.65 0.30
C LEU A 26 23.79 -17.75 1.59
N GLY A 27 24.22 -18.96 1.98
CA GLY A 27 24.78 -19.22 3.31
C GLY A 27 23.77 -19.05 4.45
N LYS A 28 22.48 -18.93 4.13
CA LYS A 28 21.34 -18.78 5.05
C LYS A 28 20.26 -19.80 4.70
N THR A 29 19.43 -20.17 5.68
CA THR A 29 18.36 -21.13 5.45
C THR A 29 17.19 -20.43 4.74
N LEU A 30 16.99 -20.69 3.46
CA LEU A 30 15.74 -20.39 2.76
C LEU A 30 14.83 -21.61 2.87
N ALA A 31 13.57 -21.42 3.22
CA ALA A 31 12.57 -22.48 3.30
C ALA A 31 11.39 -22.16 2.39
N PHE A 32 10.91 -23.18 1.67
CA PHE A 32 9.69 -23.10 0.88
C PHE A 32 8.54 -23.81 1.59
N GLY A 33 7.39 -23.16 1.64
CA GLY A 33 6.13 -23.75 2.07
C GLY A 33 5.67 -24.85 1.11
N LYS A 34 4.61 -25.56 1.50
CA LYS A 34 3.99 -26.56 0.63
C LYS A 34 3.53 -25.89 -0.68
N PRO A 35 3.92 -26.41 -1.86
CA PRO A 35 3.49 -25.81 -3.11
C PRO A 35 1.99 -25.99 -3.33
N GLU A 36 1.36 -24.94 -3.81
CA GLU A 36 0.00 -24.96 -4.37
C GLU A 36 0.10 -24.88 -5.89
N THR A 37 -0.69 -25.71 -6.58
CA THR A 37 -0.63 -25.82 -8.04
C THR A 37 -2.00 -25.69 -8.65
N LEU A 38 -2.11 -24.93 -9.74
CA LEU A 38 -3.34 -24.79 -10.51
C LEU A 38 -3.06 -24.40 -11.96
N VAL A 39 -4.04 -24.63 -12.83
CA VAL A 39 -3.98 -24.18 -14.23
C VAL A 39 -4.90 -22.96 -14.38
N LEU A 40 -4.37 -21.89 -14.95
CA LEU A 40 -5.03 -20.60 -15.11
C LEU A 40 -4.67 -19.97 -16.47
N SER A 41 -5.38 -18.94 -16.92
CA SER A 41 -4.98 -18.16 -18.10
C SER A 41 -4.02 -17.03 -17.72
N LYS A 42 -3.27 -16.49 -18.70
CA LYS A 42 -2.46 -15.26 -18.53
C LYS A 42 -3.27 -14.16 -17.85
N GLU A 43 -4.47 -13.90 -18.36
CA GLU A 43 -5.38 -12.89 -17.82
C GLU A 43 -5.76 -13.16 -16.35
N ASP A 44 -6.08 -14.41 -15.99
CA ASP A 44 -6.48 -14.75 -14.62
C ASP A 44 -5.33 -14.56 -13.60
N TYR A 45 -4.08 -14.67 -14.04
CA TYR A 45 -2.91 -14.39 -13.20
C TYR A 45 -2.66 -12.89 -13.06
N PHE A 46 -2.48 -12.20 -14.19
CA PHE A 46 -2.04 -10.81 -14.21
C PHE A 46 -3.14 -9.81 -13.81
N SER A 47 -4.41 -10.23 -13.80
CA SER A 47 -5.53 -9.43 -13.25
C SER A 47 -5.60 -9.44 -11.71
N GLN A 48 -4.75 -10.20 -11.01
CA GLN A 48 -4.68 -10.19 -9.55
C GLN A 48 -3.89 -8.96 -9.08
N PRO A 49 -4.35 -8.26 -8.02
CA PRO A 49 -3.64 -7.10 -7.53
C PRO A 49 -2.36 -7.60 -6.87
N ALA A 50 -1.24 -7.10 -7.36
CA ALA A 50 0.07 -7.37 -6.81
C ALA A 50 0.92 -6.12 -6.98
N GLY A 51 1.80 -5.86 -6.01
CA GLY A 51 2.78 -4.80 -6.12
C GLY A 51 3.80 -5.07 -7.23
N LYS A 52 4.85 -4.24 -7.29
CA LYS A 52 5.94 -4.45 -8.24
C LYS A 52 6.53 -5.85 -8.06
N THR A 53 6.71 -6.54 -9.17
CA THR A 53 7.14 -7.93 -9.22
C THR A 53 8.35 -8.03 -10.13
N VAL A 54 9.38 -8.78 -9.70
CA VAL A 54 10.49 -9.15 -10.57
C VAL A 54 10.07 -10.39 -11.33
N LEU A 55 10.04 -10.30 -12.66
CA LEU A 55 9.77 -11.40 -13.56
C LEU A 55 11.08 -11.82 -14.22
N ALA A 56 11.50 -13.07 -14.01
CA ALA A 56 12.57 -13.71 -14.76
C ALA A 56 11.95 -14.65 -15.81
N HIS A 57 12.28 -14.42 -17.08
CA HIS A 57 11.79 -15.21 -18.20
C HIS A 57 12.40 -16.61 -18.16
N VAL A 58 11.57 -17.64 -18.32
CA VAL A 58 11.99 -19.04 -18.28
C VAL A 58 11.69 -19.69 -19.62
N GLN A 59 12.73 -19.93 -20.40
CA GLN A 59 12.64 -20.71 -21.63
C GLN A 59 12.64 -22.20 -21.30
N VAL A 60 11.66 -22.93 -21.81
CA VAL A 60 11.60 -24.39 -21.80
C VAL A 60 12.22 -24.89 -23.11
N GLU A 61 13.24 -25.74 -23.01
CA GLU A 61 13.97 -26.35 -24.12
C GLU A 61 14.02 -27.88 -23.99
N GLY A 62 14.32 -28.59 -25.08
CA GLY A 62 14.52 -30.04 -25.11
C GLY A 62 13.48 -30.77 -25.97
N ASP A 63 12.90 -31.85 -25.44
CA ASP A 63 11.77 -32.55 -26.07
C ASP A 63 10.45 -31.74 -25.98
N LEU A 64 10.48 -30.66 -25.22
CA LEU A 64 9.39 -29.72 -24.98
C LEU A 64 9.92 -28.30 -25.18
N GLU A 65 9.11 -27.45 -25.80
CA GLU A 65 9.44 -26.04 -26.01
C GLU A 65 8.29 -25.15 -25.52
N GLY A 66 8.65 -23.98 -25.00
CA GLY A 66 7.68 -22.99 -24.56
C GLY A 66 8.32 -21.90 -23.72
N HIS A 67 7.54 -20.86 -23.43
CA HIS A 67 7.98 -19.72 -22.65
C HIS A 67 7.16 -19.63 -21.35
N GLY A 68 7.85 -19.45 -20.24
CA GLY A 68 7.27 -19.34 -18.89
C GLY A 68 7.95 -18.20 -18.12
N ALA A 69 7.66 -18.13 -16.82
CA ALA A 69 8.19 -17.07 -15.97
C ALA A 69 8.35 -17.52 -14.51
N LEU A 70 9.34 -16.96 -13.84
CA LEU A 70 9.55 -17.04 -12.40
C LEU A 70 9.34 -15.65 -11.80
N LEU A 71 8.46 -15.53 -10.82
CA LEU A 71 8.04 -14.25 -10.26
C LEU A 71 8.16 -14.24 -8.73
N VAL A 72 8.62 -13.12 -8.19
CA VAL A 72 8.62 -12.79 -6.76
C VAL A 72 8.36 -11.29 -6.60
N SER A 73 7.92 -10.83 -5.43
CA SER A 73 7.81 -9.40 -5.17
C SER A 73 9.18 -8.72 -5.27
N VAL A 74 9.22 -7.43 -5.66
CA VAL A 74 10.48 -6.66 -5.68
C VAL A 74 11.15 -6.65 -4.31
N LYS A 75 10.37 -6.55 -3.23
CA LYS A 75 10.90 -6.59 -1.85
C LYS A 75 11.61 -7.91 -1.55
N ASP A 76 11.03 -9.03 -1.97
CA ASP A 76 11.62 -10.35 -1.78
C ASP A 76 12.85 -10.55 -2.68
N ALA A 77 12.82 -10.08 -3.93
CA ALA A 77 13.98 -10.11 -4.82
C ALA A 77 15.15 -9.30 -4.25
N ILE A 78 14.90 -8.08 -3.76
CA ILE A 78 15.90 -7.25 -3.08
C ILE A 78 16.45 -7.97 -1.85
N ARG A 79 15.58 -8.57 -1.03
CA ARG A 79 16.01 -9.28 0.18
C ARG A 79 16.94 -10.45 -0.15
N ILE A 80 16.58 -11.26 -1.14
CA ILE A 80 17.36 -12.44 -1.56
C ILE A 80 18.67 -12.00 -2.25
N GLY A 81 18.60 -11.09 -3.23
CA GLY A 81 19.76 -10.59 -3.96
C GLY A 81 20.73 -9.81 -3.06
N GLY A 82 20.20 -8.93 -2.22
CA GLY A 82 20.95 -8.17 -1.22
C GLY A 82 21.65 -9.06 -0.19
N THR A 83 20.99 -10.15 0.23
CA THR A 83 21.62 -11.17 1.08
C THR A 83 22.79 -11.85 0.37
N LEU A 84 22.64 -12.20 -0.91
CA LEU A 84 23.70 -12.85 -1.69
C LEU A 84 24.96 -11.98 -1.81
N ILE A 85 24.79 -10.67 -1.98
CA ILE A 85 25.92 -9.71 -2.05
C ILE A 85 26.34 -9.17 -0.67
N MET A 86 25.78 -9.72 0.41
CA MET A 86 26.09 -9.38 1.81
C MET A 86 25.86 -7.90 2.15
N LEU A 87 24.76 -7.30 1.65
CA LEU A 87 24.34 -5.97 2.09
C LEU A 87 24.12 -5.98 3.62
N PRO A 88 24.59 -4.96 4.34
CA PRO A 88 24.28 -4.79 5.76
C PRO A 88 22.77 -4.70 5.98
N ASP A 89 22.25 -5.32 7.04
CA ASP A 89 20.81 -5.38 7.32
C ASP A 89 20.14 -3.99 7.31
N SER A 90 20.81 -2.96 7.85
CA SER A 90 20.27 -1.58 7.86
C SER A 90 20.14 -0.97 6.46
N GLU A 91 21.07 -1.28 5.56
CA GLU A 91 21.04 -0.82 4.17
C GLU A 91 20.00 -1.62 3.39
N LEU A 92 19.94 -2.93 3.60
CA LEU A 92 18.96 -3.81 2.99
C LEU A 92 17.53 -3.38 3.32
N GLU A 93 17.22 -3.08 4.58
CA GLU A 93 15.88 -2.62 4.96
C GLU A 93 15.53 -1.24 4.37
N ALA A 94 16.51 -0.35 4.21
CA ALA A 94 16.29 0.93 3.54
C ALA A 94 15.93 0.73 2.05
N VAL A 95 16.71 -0.06 1.32
CA VAL A 95 16.48 -0.36 -0.09
C VAL A 95 15.17 -1.12 -0.31
N ILE A 96 14.80 -2.04 0.60
CA ILE A 96 13.51 -2.73 0.58
C ILE A 96 12.35 -1.75 0.79
N SER A 97 12.50 -0.78 1.70
CA SER A 97 11.48 0.23 1.96
C SER A 97 11.26 1.16 0.77
N GLU A 98 12.32 1.44 0.02
CA GLU A 98 12.28 2.31 -1.17
C GLU A 98 11.92 1.54 -2.45
N GLU A 99 11.92 0.21 -2.40
CA GLU A 99 11.76 -0.69 -3.56
C GLU A 99 12.76 -0.38 -4.70
N GLU A 100 13.98 0.02 -4.34
CA GLU A 100 15.02 0.38 -5.31
C GLU A 100 15.75 -0.88 -5.81
N TYR A 101 15.26 -1.45 -6.92
CA TYR A 101 15.86 -2.63 -7.55
C TYR A 101 16.98 -2.24 -8.53
N THR A 102 18.18 -2.00 -7.99
CA THR A 102 19.37 -1.59 -8.75
C THR A 102 19.92 -2.71 -9.66
N GLU A 103 20.79 -2.37 -10.61
CA GLU A 103 21.40 -3.39 -11.50
C GLU A 103 22.24 -4.42 -10.74
N GLU A 104 22.86 -4.07 -9.60
CA GLU A 104 23.59 -5.03 -8.75
C GLU A 104 22.65 -6.03 -8.06
N LEU A 105 21.50 -5.54 -7.58
CA LEU A 105 20.45 -6.38 -7.01
C LEU A 105 19.79 -7.26 -8.07
N LYS A 106 19.63 -6.71 -9.27
CA LYS A 106 19.16 -7.44 -10.45
C LYS A 106 20.12 -8.56 -10.84
N ASP A 107 21.42 -8.29 -10.94
CA ASP A 107 22.40 -9.33 -11.27
C ASP A 107 22.44 -10.43 -10.20
N SER A 108 22.46 -10.05 -8.92
CA SER A 108 22.50 -11.00 -7.81
C SER A 108 21.24 -11.87 -7.70
N TYR A 109 20.04 -11.30 -7.79
CA TYR A 109 18.81 -12.10 -7.86
C TYR A 109 18.75 -12.92 -9.16
N GLY A 110 19.29 -12.39 -10.25
CA GLY A 110 19.42 -13.10 -11.53
C GLY A 110 20.21 -14.40 -11.42
N GLU A 111 21.24 -14.45 -10.57
CA GLU A 111 21.96 -15.67 -10.24
C GLU A 111 21.12 -16.65 -9.43
N ILE A 112 20.30 -16.16 -8.50
CA ILE A 112 19.37 -17.00 -7.73
C ILE A 112 18.33 -17.63 -8.67
N ALA A 113 17.76 -16.85 -9.58
CA ALA A 113 16.85 -17.34 -10.61
C ALA A 113 17.52 -18.39 -11.52
N ASN A 114 18.80 -18.22 -11.87
CA ASN A 114 19.57 -19.22 -12.61
C ASN A 114 19.70 -20.53 -11.82
N ILE A 115 20.01 -20.48 -10.52
CA ILE A 115 20.11 -21.67 -9.66
C ILE A 115 18.76 -22.38 -9.52
N ILE A 116 17.67 -21.62 -9.41
CA ILE A 116 16.31 -22.16 -9.41
C ILE A 116 16.03 -22.91 -10.72
N CYS A 117 16.28 -22.29 -11.87
CA CYS A 117 16.14 -22.92 -13.19
C CYS A 117 17.02 -24.16 -13.36
N GLY A 118 18.24 -24.14 -12.84
CA GLY A 118 19.15 -25.29 -12.79
C GLY A 118 18.58 -26.44 -11.95
N SER A 119 18.09 -26.14 -10.75
CA SER A 119 17.46 -27.09 -9.83
C SER A 119 16.22 -27.76 -10.46
N LEU A 120 15.40 -26.96 -11.16
CA LEU A 120 14.26 -27.44 -11.92
C LEU A 120 14.75 -28.40 -13.01
N THR A 121 15.69 -27.98 -13.85
CA THR A 121 16.25 -28.79 -14.95
C THR A 121 16.73 -30.17 -14.48
N VAL A 122 17.54 -30.24 -13.42
CA VAL A 122 18.05 -31.52 -12.90
C VAL A 122 16.89 -32.41 -12.42
N THR A 123 15.87 -31.83 -11.78
CA THR A 123 14.73 -32.59 -11.27
C THR A 123 13.83 -33.10 -12.39
N PHE A 124 13.64 -32.30 -13.44
CA PHE A 124 12.92 -32.72 -14.64
C PHE A 124 13.68 -33.84 -15.38
N ASP A 125 14.99 -33.74 -15.54
CA ASP A 125 15.81 -34.79 -16.18
C ASP A 125 15.71 -36.14 -15.43
N GLU A 126 15.67 -36.11 -14.10
CA GLU A 126 15.57 -37.31 -13.26
C GLU A 126 14.17 -37.92 -13.20
N GLN A 127 13.11 -37.10 -13.17
CA GLN A 127 11.75 -37.53 -12.78
C GLN A 127 10.70 -37.37 -13.89
N TYR A 128 10.97 -36.59 -14.93
CA TYR A 128 10.05 -36.34 -16.02
C TYR A 128 10.40 -37.23 -17.24
N PRO A 129 9.42 -37.81 -17.96
CA PRO A 129 9.70 -38.79 -19.01
C PRO A 129 10.29 -38.21 -20.31
N LYS A 130 10.36 -36.89 -20.42
CA LYS A 130 10.88 -36.15 -21.56
C LYS A 130 12.07 -35.32 -21.09
N ASN A 131 13.05 -35.10 -21.95
CA ASN A 131 14.14 -34.19 -21.66
C ASN A 131 13.59 -32.74 -21.64
N VAL A 132 13.69 -32.09 -20.49
CA VAL A 132 13.22 -30.72 -20.29
C VAL A 132 14.31 -29.93 -19.61
N ARG A 133 14.72 -28.84 -20.24
CA ARG A 133 15.69 -27.88 -19.73
C ARG A 133 15.00 -26.55 -19.52
N LEU A 134 15.17 -25.97 -18.35
CA LEU A 134 14.63 -24.65 -18.01
C LEU A 134 15.79 -23.67 -17.93
N VAL A 135 15.75 -22.64 -18.77
CA VAL A 135 16.81 -21.64 -18.91
C VAL A 135 16.23 -20.27 -18.58
N ARG A 136 16.82 -19.60 -17.58
CA ARG A 136 16.51 -18.19 -17.36
C ARG A 136 17.12 -17.37 -18.48
N THR A 137 16.34 -16.50 -19.13
CA THR A 137 16.82 -15.66 -20.23
C THR A 137 17.04 -14.23 -19.75
N GLU A 138 15.99 -13.44 -19.70
CA GLU A 138 16.00 -12.05 -19.25
C GLU A 138 15.22 -11.86 -17.95
N GLN A 139 15.32 -10.66 -17.38
CA GLN A 139 14.55 -10.29 -16.20
C GLN A 139 14.15 -8.81 -16.28
N GLU A 140 12.94 -8.52 -15.81
CA GLU A 140 12.38 -7.19 -15.77
C GLU A 140 11.50 -6.98 -14.54
N VAL A 141 11.25 -5.72 -14.20
CA VAL A 141 10.30 -5.34 -13.14
C VAL A 141 8.99 -4.96 -13.81
N ILE A 142 7.92 -5.66 -13.46
CA ILE A 142 6.59 -5.42 -13.98
C ILE A 142 5.61 -5.05 -12.86
N LEU A 143 4.51 -4.42 -13.26
CA LEU A 143 3.30 -4.34 -12.45
C LEU A 143 2.30 -5.32 -13.06
N PRO A 144 1.95 -6.44 -12.39
CA PRO A 144 1.12 -7.49 -12.98
C PRO A 144 -0.17 -6.97 -13.62
N VAL A 145 -0.86 -6.06 -12.93
CA VAL A 145 -2.10 -5.40 -13.37
C VAL A 145 -1.95 -4.50 -14.61
N LYS A 146 -0.73 -4.15 -15.00
CA LYS A 146 -0.42 -3.35 -16.20
C LYS A 146 0.06 -4.20 -17.37
N VAL A 147 0.17 -5.51 -17.20
CA VAL A 147 0.51 -6.42 -18.30
C VAL A 147 -0.63 -6.42 -19.31
N ASP A 148 -0.30 -6.17 -20.56
CA ASP A 148 -1.23 -6.37 -21.67
C ASP A 148 -1.46 -7.87 -21.86
N VAL A 149 -2.66 -8.32 -21.53
CA VAL A 149 -3.05 -9.73 -21.56
C VAL A 149 -3.17 -10.26 -22.99
N ASP A 150 -3.40 -9.38 -23.97
CA ASP A 150 -3.51 -9.74 -25.39
C ASP A 150 -2.14 -9.71 -26.09
N SER A 151 -1.11 -9.14 -25.45
CA SER A 151 0.28 -9.14 -25.95
C SER A 151 0.96 -10.50 -25.73
N ASP A 152 2.04 -10.77 -26.46
CA ASP A 152 2.94 -11.90 -26.16
C ASP A 152 3.94 -11.59 -25.02
N ASP A 153 3.96 -10.35 -24.52
CA ASP A 153 4.83 -9.91 -23.41
C ASP A 153 4.07 -9.84 -22.08
N PRO A 154 4.70 -10.12 -20.93
CA PRO A 154 6.05 -10.68 -20.78
C PRO A 154 6.10 -12.20 -21.04
N VAL A 155 4.92 -12.83 -21.15
CA VAL A 155 4.76 -14.22 -21.55
C VAL A 155 3.63 -14.32 -22.59
N PRO A 156 3.69 -15.27 -23.54
CA PRO A 156 2.67 -15.43 -24.57
C PRO A 156 1.26 -15.59 -24.01
N ASP A 157 0.24 -15.20 -24.77
CA ASP A 157 -1.13 -15.53 -24.35
C ASP A 157 -1.35 -17.05 -24.35
N GLY A 158 -2.04 -17.55 -23.32
CA GLY A 158 -2.29 -18.97 -23.13
C GLY A 158 -2.63 -19.38 -21.70
N GLN A 159 -2.77 -20.69 -21.52
CA GLN A 159 -2.92 -21.28 -20.20
C GLN A 159 -1.58 -21.67 -19.61
N TYR A 160 -1.43 -21.42 -18.31
CA TYR A 160 -0.23 -21.67 -17.54
C TYR A 160 -0.53 -22.60 -16.38
N TYR A 161 0.39 -23.51 -16.14
CA TYR A 161 0.52 -24.19 -14.87
C TYR A 161 1.26 -23.25 -13.92
N LEU A 162 0.55 -22.80 -12.89
CA LEU A 162 1.11 -22.03 -11.79
C LEU A 162 1.51 -23.00 -10.67
N MET A 163 2.75 -22.90 -10.22
CA MET A 163 3.17 -23.36 -8.90
C MET A 163 3.47 -22.12 -8.04
N ARG A 164 2.86 -22.03 -6.86
CA ARG A 164 3.22 -21.02 -5.86
C ARG A 164 3.62 -21.65 -4.54
N CYS A 165 4.62 -21.09 -3.86
CA CYS A 165 4.98 -21.49 -2.51
C CYS A 165 5.40 -20.27 -1.69
N GLY A 166 4.92 -20.19 -0.44
CA GLY A 166 5.40 -19.18 0.51
C GLY A 166 6.89 -19.38 0.81
N MET A 167 7.59 -18.29 1.05
CA MET A 167 9.03 -18.29 1.35
C MET A 167 9.28 -17.87 2.81
N ARG A 168 10.37 -18.38 3.38
CA ARG A 168 10.92 -17.90 4.65
C ARG A 168 12.44 -17.89 4.58
N LEU A 169 13.08 -16.78 4.92
CA LEU A 169 14.53 -16.69 5.02
C LEU A 169 14.92 -16.58 6.49
N GLU A 170 15.61 -17.58 7.00
CA GLU A 170 15.87 -17.79 8.44
C GLU A 170 14.55 -17.80 9.24
N ASP A 171 14.35 -16.84 10.14
CA ASP A 171 13.13 -16.68 10.94
C ASP A 171 12.16 -15.65 10.36
N MET A 172 12.43 -15.14 9.16
CA MET A 172 11.65 -14.07 8.54
C MET A 172 10.71 -14.59 7.45
N ASP A 173 9.42 -14.41 7.67
CA ASP A 173 8.41 -14.69 6.66
C ASP A 173 8.52 -13.71 5.49
N MET A 174 8.41 -14.25 4.28
CA MET A 174 8.49 -13.52 3.02
C MET A 174 7.21 -13.72 2.21
N GLY A 175 7.15 -13.13 1.01
CA GLY A 175 6.08 -13.40 0.06
C GLY A 175 6.13 -14.80 -0.54
N GLU A 176 5.49 -14.95 -1.70
CA GLU A 176 5.43 -16.21 -2.44
C GLU A 176 6.37 -16.21 -3.66
N LEU A 177 6.93 -17.37 -3.97
CA LEU A 177 7.58 -17.63 -5.25
C LEU A 177 6.58 -18.27 -6.21
N HIS A 178 6.42 -17.67 -7.39
CA HIS A 178 5.47 -18.09 -8.42
C HIS A 178 6.23 -18.57 -9.65
N LEU A 179 5.94 -19.77 -10.12
CA LEU A 179 6.50 -20.34 -11.34
C LEU A 179 5.37 -20.66 -12.33
N LEU A 180 5.38 -19.98 -13.46
CA LEU A 180 4.47 -20.16 -14.57
C LEU A 180 5.14 -21.00 -15.66
N LEU A 181 4.54 -22.14 -15.99
CA LEU A 181 4.97 -22.99 -17.10
C LEU A 181 3.83 -23.14 -18.13
N PRO A 182 4.11 -23.12 -19.45
CA PRO A 182 3.08 -23.18 -20.47
C PRO A 182 2.33 -24.51 -20.41
N ALA A 183 1.04 -24.47 -20.06
CA ALA A 183 0.26 -25.66 -19.75
C ALA A 183 0.11 -26.61 -20.95
N ALA A 184 0.05 -26.05 -22.17
CA ALA A 184 0.01 -26.81 -23.42
C ALA A 184 1.27 -27.67 -23.62
N THR A 185 2.46 -27.10 -23.36
CA THR A 185 3.76 -27.79 -23.46
C THR A 185 3.82 -29.05 -22.58
N PHE A 186 3.14 -29.03 -21.42
CA PHE A 186 3.08 -30.18 -20.49
C PHE A 186 1.84 -31.07 -20.68
N GLY A 187 1.05 -30.84 -21.74
CA GLY A 187 -0.13 -31.66 -22.06
C GLY A 187 -1.25 -31.54 -21.02
N LEU A 188 -1.35 -30.39 -20.36
CA LEU A 188 -2.40 -30.11 -19.36
C LEU A 188 -3.67 -29.56 -19.99
N VAL A 189 -3.55 -28.98 -21.18
CA VAL A 189 -4.65 -28.48 -22.00
C VAL A 189 -4.83 -29.40 -23.20
N ALA A 190 -6.06 -29.67 -23.59
CA ALA A 190 -6.31 -30.34 -24.85
C ALA A 190 -5.90 -29.40 -25.99
N GLU A 191 -4.99 -29.84 -26.87
CA GLU A 191 -4.70 -29.09 -28.10
C GLU A 191 -6.03 -28.86 -28.85
N PRO A 192 -6.35 -27.62 -29.26
CA PRO A 192 -7.46 -27.41 -30.17
C PRO A 192 -7.15 -28.21 -31.45
N GLU A 193 -8.04 -29.13 -31.83
CA GLU A 193 -7.89 -30.08 -32.95
C GLU A 193 -7.66 -29.43 -34.34
N ALA A 194 -7.46 -28.12 -34.44
CA ALA A 194 -7.49 -27.36 -35.68
C ALA A 194 -6.16 -27.31 -36.48
N ALA A 195 -5.05 -27.87 -35.99
CA ALA A 195 -3.74 -27.77 -36.70
C ALA A 195 -3.16 -29.10 -37.21
N ARG A 196 -3.83 -30.24 -37.01
CA ARG A 196 -3.43 -31.51 -37.67
C ARG A 196 -4.17 -31.69 -38.99
N GLY A 197 -3.82 -30.87 -39.98
CA GLY A 197 -4.31 -31.00 -41.34
C GLY A 197 -3.19 -30.77 -42.35
N GLY A 198 -2.48 -31.84 -42.73
CA GLY A 198 -1.70 -31.82 -43.98
C GLY A 198 -0.36 -32.55 -44.03
N GLU A 199 -0.19 -33.75 -43.45
CA GLU A 199 0.84 -34.67 -43.96
C GLU A 199 0.27 -35.42 -45.17
N SER A 200 0.53 -34.86 -46.36
CA SER A 200 0.35 -35.57 -47.62
C SER A 200 1.55 -36.48 -47.85
N ASP A 201 1.25 -37.76 -47.84
CA ASP A 201 1.99 -38.86 -48.42
C ASP A 201 2.51 -38.50 -49.84
N ALA A 202 3.83 -38.57 -50.04
CA ALA A 202 4.47 -38.60 -51.36
C ALA A 202 5.89 -39.16 -51.26
N THR A 203 6.00 -40.49 -51.25
CA THR A 203 7.19 -41.23 -51.67
C THR A 203 7.40 -41.10 -53.19
N ALA A 204 8.60 -40.72 -53.64
CA ALA A 204 9.29 -41.32 -54.80
C ALA A 204 10.73 -40.81 -55.00
N ASP A 205 11.68 -41.72 -54.83
CA ASP A 205 12.96 -41.90 -55.54
C ASP A 205 13.88 -40.72 -55.89
N SER A 206 15.09 -40.77 -55.30
CA SER A 206 16.31 -40.93 -56.11
C SER A 206 17.50 -41.46 -55.32
N GLU A 207 18.02 -42.58 -55.82
CA GLU A 207 19.36 -43.10 -55.57
C GLU A 207 20.46 -42.05 -55.87
N SER A 208 21.47 -41.96 -55.02
CA SER A 208 22.87 -42.19 -55.44
C SER A 208 23.80 -42.25 -54.22
N THR A 209 24.64 -43.28 -54.23
CA THR A 209 25.74 -43.55 -53.29
C THR A 209 27.08 -43.36 -54.06
N PRO A 210 28.26 -43.57 -53.46
CA PRO A 210 29.06 -42.66 -52.62
C PRO A 210 30.40 -42.26 -53.29
N ALA A 211 31.15 -41.32 -52.69
CA ALA A 211 32.58 -41.20 -52.94
C ALA A 211 33.38 -40.87 -51.67
N THR A 212 34.30 -41.77 -51.37
CA THR A 212 35.28 -41.81 -50.29
C THR A 212 36.58 -41.10 -50.72
N ALA A 213 37.24 -40.37 -49.81
CA ALA A 213 38.71 -40.23 -49.65
C ALA A 213 39.00 -39.03 -48.71
N ALA A 214 39.48 -39.21 -47.47
CA ALA A 214 40.81 -39.62 -47.03
C ALA A 214 41.82 -38.45 -46.85
N ALA A 215 42.13 -38.21 -45.56
CA ALA A 215 43.43 -37.94 -44.94
C ALA A 215 44.37 -36.83 -45.45
N GLY A 216 44.76 -35.96 -44.52
CA GLY A 216 45.95 -35.11 -44.59
C GLY A 216 46.31 -34.56 -43.21
N THR A 217 47.24 -35.25 -42.54
CA THR A 217 47.90 -34.88 -41.27
C THR A 217 49.05 -33.91 -41.56
N GLU A 218 49.33 -32.96 -40.66
CA GLU A 218 50.65 -32.74 -40.01
C GLU A 218 50.84 -31.31 -39.46
N THR A 219 51.31 -31.26 -38.20
CA THR A 219 52.24 -30.28 -37.57
C THR A 219 51.78 -28.82 -37.46
N GLY A 220 51.86 -28.11 -36.33
CA GLY A 220 52.72 -28.20 -35.16
C GLY A 220 53.29 -26.79 -34.89
N GLY A 221 53.36 -26.33 -33.64
CA GLY A 221 54.15 -25.13 -33.29
C GLY A 221 53.54 -24.24 -32.22
N ALA A 222 54.15 -24.30 -31.04
CA ALA A 222 53.90 -23.48 -29.87
C ALA A 222 54.46 -22.05 -30.00
N GLY A 223 53.93 -21.13 -29.18
CA GLY A 223 54.77 -20.19 -28.44
C GLY A 223 54.59 -18.69 -28.66
N GLN A 224 54.34 -18.01 -27.53
CA GLN A 224 54.79 -16.68 -27.11
C GLN A 224 53.99 -15.40 -27.47
N ALA A 225 53.52 -14.77 -26.39
CA ALA A 225 53.29 -13.33 -26.19
C ALA A 225 54.60 -12.52 -26.35
N PRO A 226 54.57 -11.20 -26.59
CA PRO A 226 54.37 -10.15 -25.55
C PRO A 226 53.46 -8.99 -26.03
N ALA A 227 52.70 -8.26 -25.21
CA ALA A 227 53.01 -7.22 -24.21
C ALA A 227 53.60 -5.89 -24.74
N ALA A 228 52.85 -4.82 -24.39
CA ALA A 228 53.24 -3.44 -24.03
C ALA A 228 53.34 -2.30 -25.08
N GLU A 229 52.46 -1.31 -24.85
CA GLU A 229 52.66 0.15 -24.79
C GLU A 229 53.31 0.92 -25.95
N THR A 230 52.56 1.90 -26.49
CA THR A 230 53.06 3.28 -26.56
C THR A 230 51.93 4.32 -26.66
N THR A 231 52.24 5.48 -26.11
CA THR A 231 51.47 6.64 -25.66
C THR A 231 51.20 7.71 -26.72
N GLU A 232 50.04 8.39 -26.60
CA GLU A 232 49.79 9.86 -26.74
C GLU A 232 50.12 10.65 -28.05
N PRO A 233 49.68 11.92 -28.23
CA PRO A 233 48.40 12.55 -27.85
C PRO A 233 47.82 13.54 -28.92
N ALA A 234 46.69 14.15 -28.54
CA ALA A 234 46.23 15.53 -28.82
C ALA A 234 45.56 15.88 -30.16
N ARG A 235 44.28 16.29 -30.10
CA ARG A 235 43.94 17.72 -30.21
C ARG A 235 42.48 18.06 -29.83
N GLU A 236 42.44 19.01 -28.91
CA GLU A 236 41.37 19.90 -28.47
C GLU A 236 40.73 20.71 -29.62
N LYS A 237 39.40 20.92 -29.58
CA LYS A 237 38.78 22.22 -29.88
C LYS A 237 37.31 22.27 -29.44
N ALA A 238 37.03 23.26 -28.60
CA ALA A 238 35.73 23.70 -28.13
C ALA A 238 35.08 24.73 -29.08
N SER A 239 33.74 24.81 -29.06
CA SER A 239 32.87 26.00 -29.23
C SER A 239 31.42 25.50 -29.37
N ALA A 240 30.54 25.68 -28.37
CA ALA A 240 29.76 26.88 -28.04
C ALA A 240 28.53 27.13 -28.96
N ASP A 241 27.36 27.00 -28.32
CA ASP A 241 26.05 27.64 -28.51
C ASP A 241 25.55 28.04 -29.92
N ALA A 242 24.35 27.56 -30.26
CA ALA A 242 23.27 28.40 -30.78
C ALA A 242 21.91 27.67 -30.76
N VAL A 243 21.00 28.16 -29.92
CA VAL A 243 19.55 28.05 -30.07
C VAL A 243 19.11 28.80 -31.34
N PRO A 244 18.10 28.30 -32.06
CA PRO A 244 17.06 29.23 -32.47
C PRO A 244 15.65 28.70 -32.23
N ALA A 245 14.82 29.63 -31.74
CA ALA A 245 13.37 29.57 -31.79
C ALA A 245 12.86 29.90 -33.20
N GLY A 246 11.74 29.28 -33.56
CA GLY A 246 10.89 29.53 -34.73
C GLY A 246 10.05 28.27 -34.95
N GLY A 247 8.72 28.26 -34.91
CA GLY A 247 7.74 29.30 -35.19
C GLY A 247 7.06 29.02 -36.52
N GLY A 248 5.86 28.42 -36.48
CA GLY A 248 4.80 28.60 -37.48
C GLY A 248 4.71 27.60 -38.64
N ASP A 249 3.52 27.00 -38.73
CA ASP A 249 2.82 26.47 -39.92
C ASP A 249 3.35 25.22 -40.62
N GLU A 250 2.59 24.10 -40.57
CA GLU A 250 1.57 23.77 -41.58
C GLU A 250 0.89 22.43 -41.23
N GLU A 251 -0.45 22.44 -41.36
CA GLU A 251 -1.31 21.26 -41.39
C GLU A 251 -0.88 20.30 -42.52
N GLN A 252 -0.77 19.01 -42.21
CA GLN A 252 -1.03 17.97 -43.20
C GLN A 252 -1.49 16.67 -42.53
N GLY A 253 -2.74 16.32 -42.85
CA GLY A 253 -3.44 15.17 -42.31
C GLY A 253 -2.78 13.83 -42.64
N GLY A 254 -2.63 13.01 -41.60
CA GLY A 254 -2.43 11.58 -41.71
C GLY A 254 -3.71 10.87 -41.32
N ALA A 255 -4.32 10.17 -42.27
CA ALA A 255 -5.45 9.30 -42.05
C ALA A 255 -5.06 8.16 -41.08
N ALA A 256 -5.83 7.99 -40.01
CA ALA A 256 -5.67 6.89 -39.06
C ALA A 256 -5.97 5.54 -39.74
N PRO A 257 -5.09 4.53 -39.61
CA PRO A 257 -5.43 3.16 -39.99
C PRO A 257 -6.44 2.60 -38.98
N GLY A 258 -7.46 1.92 -39.49
CA GLY A 258 -8.62 1.44 -38.75
C GLY A 258 -8.25 0.62 -37.52
N GLY A 259 -8.87 0.99 -36.39
CA GLY A 259 -8.81 0.23 -35.16
C GLY A 259 -9.31 -1.19 -35.41
N ALA A 260 -8.43 -2.16 -35.13
CA ALA A 260 -8.84 -3.52 -34.89
C ALA A 260 -9.89 -3.49 -33.78
N ALA A 261 -11.03 -4.14 -34.02
CA ALA A 261 -12.07 -4.30 -33.02
C ALA A 261 -11.45 -5.04 -31.82
N ALA A 262 -11.33 -4.34 -30.69
CA ALA A 262 -10.88 -4.92 -29.43
C ALA A 262 -11.75 -6.14 -29.10
N SER A 263 -11.11 -7.21 -28.63
CA SER A 263 -11.76 -8.37 -28.04
C SER A 263 -12.79 -7.92 -27.00
N PRO A 264 -13.95 -8.60 -26.89
CA PRO A 264 -14.96 -8.26 -25.90
C PRO A 264 -14.36 -8.41 -24.50
N ARG A 265 -14.15 -7.28 -23.82
CA ARG A 265 -13.56 -7.22 -22.48
C ARG A 265 -14.48 -7.93 -21.49
N ASP A 266 -13.93 -8.76 -20.60
CA ASP A 266 -14.71 -9.41 -19.54
C ASP A 266 -15.07 -8.38 -18.46
N VAL A 267 -16.25 -7.79 -18.59
CA VAL A 267 -16.82 -6.79 -17.67
C VAL A 267 -16.85 -7.31 -16.22
N GLY A 268 -17.02 -8.61 -16.02
CA GLY A 268 -17.02 -9.22 -14.68
C GLY A 268 -15.64 -9.21 -14.03
N LYS A 269 -14.57 -9.41 -14.81
CA LYS A 269 -13.19 -9.28 -14.31
C LYS A 269 -12.82 -7.83 -14.05
N GLN A 270 -13.22 -6.92 -14.95
CA GLN A 270 -13.02 -5.49 -14.76
C GLN A 270 -13.69 -5.01 -13.47
N ARG A 271 -14.96 -5.40 -13.22
CA ARG A 271 -15.66 -5.06 -11.97
C ARG A 271 -14.89 -5.52 -10.73
N LYS A 272 -14.42 -6.78 -10.73
CA LYS A 272 -13.62 -7.32 -9.62
C LYS A 272 -12.30 -6.59 -9.41
N LEU A 273 -11.62 -6.16 -10.47
CA LEU A 273 -10.41 -5.36 -10.38
C LEU A 273 -10.72 -4.02 -9.70
N ILE A 274 -11.74 -3.31 -10.19
CA ILE A 274 -12.19 -2.03 -9.63
C ILE A 274 -12.61 -2.19 -8.16
N ASP A 275 -13.37 -3.22 -7.80
CA ASP A 275 -13.78 -3.46 -6.41
C ASP A 275 -12.60 -3.60 -5.46
N ARG A 276 -11.53 -4.27 -5.89
CA ARG A 276 -10.30 -4.41 -5.10
C ARG A 276 -9.56 -3.08 -4.97
N LEU A 277 -9.49 -2.28 -6.04
CA LEU A 277 -8.89 -0.94 -5.99
C LEU A 277 -9.64 -0.03 -5.02
N LEU A 278 -10.96 -0.06 -5.06
CA LEU A 278 -11.80 0.76 -4.17
C LEU A 278 -11.66 0.31 -2.71
N ALA A 279 -11.54 -1.00 -2.44
CA ALA A 279 -11.23 -1.50 -1.10
C ALA A 279 -9.86 -1.00 -0.60
N ALA A 280 -8.83 -1.01 -1.46
CA ALA A 280 -7.51 -0.47 -1.14
C ALA A 280 -7.54 1.04 -0.90
N CYS A 281 -8.33 1.79 -1.68
CA CYS A 281 -8.57 3.21 -1.42
C CYS A 281 -9.20 3.42 -0.04
N SER A 282 -10.23 2.66 0.33
CA SER A 282 -10.92 2.82 1.62
C SER A 282 -10.00 2.58 2.81
N GLU A 283 -9.15 1.55 2.75
CA GLU A 283 -8.14 1.27 3.78
C GLU A 283 -7.15 2.44 3.91
N LYS A 284 -6.55 2.86 2.79
CA LYS A 284 -5.55 3.94 2.78
C LYS A 284 -6.14 5.31 3.15
N VAL A 285 -7.40 5.58 2.80
CA VAL A 285 -8.12 6.78 3.24
C VAL A 285 -8.29 6.77 4.76
N GLY A 286 -8.67 5.62 5.34
CA GLY A 286 -8.79 5.47 6.80
C GLY A 286 -7.48 5.77 7.52
N GLU A 287 -6.36 5.26 6.99
CA GLU A 287 -5.02 5.50 7.54
C GLU A 287 -4.60 6.98 7.45
N GLU A 288 -4.64 7.58 6.26
CA GLU A 288 -4.14 8.95 6.03
C GLU A 288 -5.01 10.01 6.68
N VAL A 289 -6.35 9.88 6.57
CA VAL A 289 -7.27 10.82 7.21
C VAL A 289 -7.32 10.59 8.72
N GLY A 290 -7.26 9.35 9.19
CA GLY A 290 -7.16 9.06 10.64
C GLY A 290 -5.91 9.71 11.25
N ALA A 291 -4.75 9.57 10.59
CA ALA A 291 -3.52 10.22 11.00
C ALA A 291 -3.64 11.75 11.02
N LEU A 292 -4.30 12.34 10.03
CA LEU A 292 -4.56 13.79 9.99
C LEU A 292 -5.42 14.26 11.17
N LEU A 293 -6.47 13.50 11.51
CA LEU A 293 -7.40 13.82 12.60
C LEU A 293 -6.83 13.49 13.99
N GLY A 294 -5.67 12.83 14.07
CA GLY A 294 -5.09 12.37 15.34
C GLY A 294 -5.90 11.24 16.00
N GLY A 295 -6.64 10.46 15.21
CA GLY A 295 -7.52 9.39 15.67
C GLY A 295 -7.56 8.17 14.74
N GLU A 296 -8.41 7.20 15.04
CA GLU A 296 -8.63 6.04 14.17
C GLU A 296 -9.88 6.27 13.31
N LEU A 297 -9.69 6.45 12.00
CA LEU A 297 -10.77 6.46 11.02
C LEU A 297 -10.81 5.11 10.29
N LYS A 298 -11.97 4.46 10.25
CA LYS A 298 -12.19 3.23 9.47
C LYS A 298 -13.29 3.44 8.45
N LEU A 299 -13.03 3.02 7.22
CA LEU A 299 -14.02 2.92 6.15
C LEU A 299 -14.31 1.44 5.94
N VAL A 300 -15.54 1.01 6.25
CA VAL A 300 -15.98 -0.38 6.04
C VAL A 300 -16.77 -0.44 4.73
N PRO A 301 -16.27 -1.09 3.67
CA PRO A 301 -17.01 -1.22 2.42
C PRO A 301 -18.33 -1.95 2.61
N GLU A 302 -19.43 -1.41 2.10
CA GLU A 302 -20.75 -2.04 2.14
C GLU A 302 -21.12 -2.65 0.80
N GLU A 303 -21.07 -1.83 -0.26
CA GLU A 303 -21.46 -2.22 -1.59
C GLU A 303 -20.73 -1.41 -2.67
N ASN A 304 -20.53 -2.04 -3.82
CA ASN A 304 -20.14 -1.37 -5.05
C ASN A 304 -21.12 -1.79 -6.14
N GLU A 305 -21.88 -0.83 -6.67
CA GLU A 305 -22.95 -1.08 -7.62
C GLU A 305 -23.05 0.03 -8.67
N ILE A 306 -23.62 -0.32 -9.82
CA ILE A 306 -23.89 0.65 -10.88
C ILE A 306 -25.28 1.25 -10.67
N TYR A 307 -25.33 2.57 -10.63
CA TYR A 307 -26.55 3.34 -10.43
C TYR A 307 -26.78 4.27 -11.63
N SER A 308 -28.04 4.50 -12.00
CA SER A 308 -28.39 5.69 -12.76
C SER A 308 -28.21 6.93 -11.87
N LYS A 309 -28.20 8.14 -12.45
CA LYS A 309 -28.17 9.36 -11.64
C LYS A 309 -29.37 9.46 -10.70
N GLU A 310 -30.57 9.08 -11.16
CA GLU A 310 -31.78 9.06 -10.34
C GLU A 310 -31.63 8.09 -9.16
N ASP A 311 -31.23 6.84 -9.42
CA ASP A 311 -31.06 5.84 -8.37
C ASP A 311 -29.97 6.23 -7.37
N LEU A 312 -28.87 6.84 -7.84
CA LEU A 312 -27.80 7.35 -6.98
C LEU A 312 -28.33 8.44 -6.03
N LEU A 313 -29.09 9.41 -6.55
CA LEU A 313 -29.68 10.48 -5.74
C LEU A 313 -30.70 9.93 -4.73
N ASP A 314 -31.42 8.86 -5.07
CA ASP A 314 -32.36 8.18 -4.17
C ASP A 314 -31.66 7.43 -3.02
N GLN A 315 -30.41 6.98 -3.20
CA GLN A 315 -29.60 6.41 -2.11
C GLN A 315 -29.13 7.48 -1.11
N LEU A 316 -28.98 8.73 -1.56
CA LEU A 316 -28.48 9.82 -0.73
C LEU A 316 -29.61 10.46 0.09
N ALA A 317 -29.55 10.30 1.42
CA ALA A 317 -30.54 10.89 2.32
C ALA A 317 -30.10 12.25 2.87
N GLY A 318 -31.05 13.12 3.21
CA GLY A 318 -30.76 14.35 3.97
C GLY A 318 -29.98 15.40 3.18
N LYS A 319 -29.24 16.25 3.90
CA LYS A 319 -28.34 17.25 3.31
C LYS A 319 -26.95 16.61 3.17
N GLN A 320 -26.38 16.73 1.98
CA GLN A 320 -25.09 16.15 1.62
C GLN A 320 -24.09 17.25 1.33
N LEU A 321 -22.82 16.96 1.58
CA LEU A 321 -21.69 17.71 1.08
C LEU A 321 -21.09 16.95 -0.11
N LEU A 322 -21.01 17.64 -1.26
CA LEU A 322 -20.44 17.10 -2.48
C LEU A 322 -19.06 17.69 -2.72
N ALA A 323 -18.03 16.84 -2.73
CA ALA A 323 -16.72 17.21 -3.25
C ALA A 323 -16.58 16.71 -4.70
N ARG A 324 -16.14 17.60 -5.59
CA ARG A 324 -15.91 17.30 -7.01
C ARG A 324 -14.44 16.98 -7.24
N PHE A 325 -14.17 15.84 -7.86
CA PHE A 325 -12.83 15.43 -8.26
C PHE A 325 -12.73 15.43 -9.79
N GLU A 326 -11.93 16.32 -10.34
CA GLU A 326 -11.54 16.29 -11.76
C GLU A 326 -10.54 15.15 -11.98
N VAL A 327 -10.77 14.34 -13.02
CA VAL A 327 -9.88 13.24 -13.39
C VAL A 327 -8.87 13.69 -14.43
N ARG A 328 -7.60 13.38 -14.18
CA ARG A 328 -6.45 13.70 -15.04
C ARG A 328 -5.73 12.42 -15.48
N GLY A 329 -4.93 12.53 -16.53
CA GLY A 329 -4.08 11.46 -17.03
C GLY A 329 -4.69 10.77 -18.25
N GLU A 330 -4.79 9.44 -18.22
CA GLU A 330 -5.28 8.62 -19.33
C GLU A 330 -6.81 8.47 -19.32
N GLY A 331 -7.53 9.41 -18.71
CA GLY A 331 -9.00 9.48 -18.67
C GLY A 331 -9.47 10.90 -18.37
N GLU A 332 -10.72 11.18 -18.73
CA GLU A 332 -11.37 12.47 -18.51
C GLU A 332 -12.74 12.24 -17.86
N GLY A 333 -13.16 13.17 -17.00
CA GLY A 333 -14.45 13.12 -16.32
C GLY A 333 -14.39 13.73 -14.93
N GLU A 334 -15.54 13.71 -14.25
CA GLU A 334 -15.67 14.12 -12.85
C GLU A 334 -16.09 12.92 -12.00
N VAL A 335 -15.46 12.77 -10.85
CA VAL A 335 -15.83 11.82 -9.79
C VAL A 335 -16.42 12.62 -8.63
N PHE A 336 -17.46 12.07 -8.02
CA PHE A 336 -18.22 12.76 -6.99
C PHE A 336 -18.10 12.03 -5.65
N LEU A 337 -17.69 12.75 -4.62
CA LEU A 337 -17.64 12.28 -3.25
C LEU A 337 -18.80 12.89 -2.47
N PHE A 338 -19.70 12.07 -1.93
CA PHE A 338 -20.80 12.50 -1.08
C PHE A 338 -20.57 12.04 0.36
N CYS A 339 -20.82 12.96 1.29
CA CYS A 339 -20.78 12.73 2.72
C CYS A 339 -21.98 13.45 3.36
N ASP A 340 -22.58 12.87 4.40
CA ASP A 340 -23.61 13.57 5.17
C ASP A 340 -23.02 14.86 5.74
N ILE A 341 -23.79 15.95 5.70
CA ILE A 341 -23.31 17.26 6.17
C ILE A 341 -22.84 17.20 7.63
N ARG A 342 -23.50 16.39 8.48
CA ARG A 342 -23.16 16.25 9.89
C ARG A 342 -21.81 15.57 10.07
N ASP A 343 -21.56 14.55 9.26
CA ASP A 343 -20.29 13.82 9.26
C ASP A 343 -19.17 14.71 8.72
N ALA A 344 -19.43 15.50 7.68
CA ALA A 344 -18.47 16.47 7.18
C ALA A 344 -18.14 17.56 8.20
N ILE A 345 -19.15 18.10 8.91
CA ILE A 345 -18.94 19.04 10.01
C ILE A 345 -18.13 18.39 11.13
N LEU A 346 -18.45 17.14 11.49
CA LEU A 346 -17.73 16.41 12.54
C LEU A 346 -16.26 16.23 12.17
N LEU A 347 -15.96 15.80 10.95
CA LEU A 347 -14.61 15.58 10.44
C LEU A 347 -13.82 16.90 10.34
N GLY A 348 -14.42 17.93 9.72
CA GLY A 348 -13.80 19.25 9.59
C GLY A 348 -13.58 19.93 10.94
N GLY A 349 -14.58 19.91 11.82
CA GLY A 349 -14.53 20.46 13.17
C GLY A 349 -13.51 19.74 14.06
N THR A 350 -13.36 18.42 13.91
CA THR A 350 -12.30 17.64 14.59
C THR A 350 -10.91 18.10 14.13
N LEU A 351 -10.73 18.32 12.82
CA LEU A 351 -9.45 18.75 12.26
C LEU A 351 -9.00 20.12 12.78
N ILE A 352 -9.93 21.07 12.93
CA ILE A 352 -9.65 22.40 13.51
C ILE A 352 -9.72 22.43 15.04
N MET A 353 -9.86 21.25 15.68
CA MET A 353 -9.87 21.07 17.13
C MET A 353 -10.96 21.88 17.85
N LEU A 354 -12.17 21.91 17.29
CA LEU A 354 -13.31 22.50 18.01
C LEU A 354 -13.52 21.76 19.34
N PRO A 355 -13.80 22.50 20.44
CA PRO A 355 -14.19 21.87 21.71
C PRO A 355 -15.40 20.96 21.52
N GLU A 356 -15.42 19.81 22.18
CA GLU A 356 -16.45 18.77 21.99
C GLU A 356 -17.90 19.31 22.14
N ALA A 357 -18.16 20.14 23.15
CA ALA A 357 -19.48 20.73 23.35
C ALA A 357 -19.91 21.69 22.23
N GLU A 358 -18.94 22.42 21.65
CA GLU A 358 -19.18 23.31 20.51
C GLU A 358 -19.38 22.48 19.24
N LEU A 359 -18.55 21.46 19.03
CA LEU A 359 -18.64 20.52 17.91
C LEU A 359 -20.01 19.82 17.87
N GLU A 360 -20.48 19.31 19.01
CA GLU A 360 -21.83 18.72 19.13
C GLU A 360 -22.94 19.71 18.77
N GLU A 361 -22.79 20.98 19.15
CA GLU A 361 -23.77 22.02 18.85
C GLU A 361 -23.79 22.36 17.35
N VAL A 362 -22.62 22.57 16.72
CA VAL A 362 -22.54 22.88 15.29
C VAL A 362 -23.01 21.70 14.43
N VAL A 363 -22.67 20.45 14.82
CA VAL A 363 -23.16 19.23 14.13
C VAL A 363 -24.67 19.13 14.26
N ARG A 364 -25.23 19.34 15.46
CA ARG A 364 -26.69 19.28 15.69
C ARG A 364 -27.45 20.34 14.90
N ASN A 365 -26.86 21.52 14.73
CA ASN A 365 -27.46 22.63 14.01
C ASN A 365 -27.17 22.61 12.49
N GLU A 366 -26.34 21.66 12.03
CA GLU A 366 -25.86 21.57 10.64
C GLU A 366 -25.20 22.89 10.17
N GLU A 367 -24.43 23.52 11.06
CA GLU A 367 -23.72 24.77 10.80
C GLU A 367 -22.36 24.49 10.13
N PHE A 368 -22.35 24.56 8.80
CA PHE A 368 -21.15 24.38 7.98
C PHE A 368 -20.51 25.75 7.69
N SER A 369 -19.60 26.17 8.57
CA SER A 369 -18.89 27.46 8.45
C SER A 369 -17.76 27.40 7.43
N GLU A 370 -17.25 28.56 6.99
CA GLU A 370 -16.09 28.67 6.09
C GLU A 370 -14.86 27.94 6.66
N ASP A 371 -14.59 28.06 7.96
CA ASP A 371 -13.49 27.34 8.62
C ASP A 371 -13.68 25.81 8.56
N THR A 372 -14.92 25.33 8.72
CA THR A 372 -15.24 23.90 8.65
C THR A 372 -15.19 23.39 7.21
N GLU A 373 -15.62 24.22 6.25
CA GLU A 373 -15.56 23.98 4.81
C GLU A 373 -14.12 23.83 4.33
N ASP A 374 -13.24 24.75 4.72
CA ASP A 374 -11.82 24.69 4.41
C ASP A 374 -11.17 23.44 5.01
N ALA A 375 -11.46 23.15 6.27
CA ALA A 375 -10.93 21.98 6.97
C ALA A 375 -11.36 20.66 6.31
N TYR A 376 -12.67 20.48 6.05
CA TYR A 376 -13.15 19.32 5.32
C TYR A 376 -12.59 19.30 3.89
N GLY A 377 -12.39 20.47 3.29
CA GLY A 377 -11.74 20.64 2.01
C GLY A 377 -10.33 20.04 1.96
N GLU A 378 -9.56 20.10 3.04
CA GLU A 378 -8.26 19.43 3.15
C GLU A 378 -8.39 17.91 3.30
N ILE A 379 -9.42 17.43 4.01
CA ILE A 379 -9.74 16.01 4.09
C ILE A 379 -10.08 15.46 2.70
N ALA A 380 -10.94 16.16 1.95
CA ALA A 380 -11.29 15.79 0.58
C ALA A 380 -10.07 15.83 -0.37
N ASN A 381 -9.13 16.75 -0.18
CA ASN A 381 -7.86 16.77 -0.93
C ASN A 381 -7.02 15.51 -0.65
N ILE A 382 -6.93 15.08 0.61
CA ILE A 382 -6.20 13.86 0.99
C ILE A 382 -6.87 12.62 0.40
N ILE A 383 -8.20 12.55 0.45
CA ILE A 383 -8.96 11.47 -0.20
C ILE A 383 -8.61 11.43 -1.70
N ALA A 384 -8.68 12.56 -2.41
CA ALA A 384 -8.32 12.62 -3.84
C ALA A 384 -6.85 12.18 -4.08
N GLY A 385 -5.91 12.56 -3.20
CA GLY A 385 -4.52 12.13 -3.25
C GLY A 385 -4.34 10.61 -3.06
N VAL A 386 -5.09 10.01 -2.13
CA VAL A 386 -5.10 8.56 -1.92
C VAL A 386 -5.60 7.82 -3.16
N TYR A 387 -6.74 8.25 -3.71
CA TYR A 387 -7.29 7.65 -4.94
C TYR A 387 -6.30 7.79 -6.11
N THR A 388 -5.60 8.92 -6.23
CA THR A 388 -4.57 9.14 -7.25
C THR A 388 -3.45 8.11 -7.12
N SER A 389 -2.87 7.98 -5.93
CA SER A 389 -1.79 7.02 -5.69
C SER A 389 -2.23 5.59 -5.98
N VAL A 390 -3.39 5.15 -5.50
CA VAL A 390 -3.86 3.77 -5.72
C VAL A 390 -4.09 3.50 -7.21
N PHE A 391 -4.78 4.38 -7.93
CA PHE A 391 -5.05 4.16 -9.35
C PHE A 391 -3.81 4.30 -10.23
N GLU A 392 -2.93 5.27 -10.00
CA GLU A 392 -1.68 5.39 -10.77
C GLU A 392 -0.76 4.19 -10.58
N GLU A 393 -0.73 3.60 -9.38
CA GLU A 393 0.09 2.44 -9.06
C GLU A 393 -0.53 1.13 -9.57
N GLN A 394 -1.81 0.92 -9.32
CA GLN A 394 -2.45 -0.41 -9.43
C GLN A 394 -3.50 -0.52 -10.54
N TYR A 395 -3.90 0.58 -11.18
CA TYR A 395 -4.78 0.53 -12.33
C TYR A 395 -4.00 0.59 -13.64
N ARG A 396 -4.53 -0.06 -14.68
CA ARG A 396 -3.89 -0.08 -16.01
C ARG A 396 -3.83 1.30 -16.66
N ARG A 397 -4.85 2.14 -16.44
CA ARG A 397 -4.87 3.54 -16.88
C ARG A 397 -4.36 4.42 -15.76
N LYS A 398 -3.49 5.38 -16.08
CA LYS A 398 -3.03 6.37 -15.10
C LYS A 398 -4.12 7.40 -14.85
N LEU A 399 -4.87 7.25 -13.76
CA LEU A 399 -5.91 8.18 -13.36
C LEU A 399 -5.47 8.95 -12.11
N GLY A 400 -5.40 10.28 -12.22
CA GLY A 400 -5.20 11.19 -11.10
C GLY A 400 -6.49 11.93 -10.78
N PHE A 401 -6.71 12.23 -9.50
CA PHE A 401 -7.93 12.87 -9.00
C PHE A 401 -7.55 14.16 -8.28
N VAL A 402 -8.19 15.27 -8.66
CA VAL A 402 -7.92 16.58 -8.09
C VAL A 402 -9.23 17.19 -7.60
N LYS A 403 -9.31 17.55 -6.32
CA LYS A 403 -10.47 18.29 -5.81
C LYS A 403 -10.56 19.65 -6.50
N THR A 404 -11.70 19.93 -7.12
CA THR A 404 -11.97 21.19 -7.82
C THR A 404 -13.04 22.03 -7.15
N GLY A 405 -13.89 21.43 -6.33
CA GLY A 405 -14.97 22.16 -5.65
C GLY A 405 -15.56 21.39 -4.48
N LEU A 406 -16.28 22.13 -3.66
CA LEU A 406 -17.05 21.64 -2.54
C LEU A 406 -18.39 22.40 -2.53
N GLU A 407 -19.51 21.70 -2.42
CA GLU A 407 -20.83 22.34 -2.40
C GLU A 407 -21.82 21.58 -1.51
N GLU A 408 -22.65 22.32 -0.78
CA GLU A 408 -23.79 21.76 -0.06
C GLU A 408 -24.95 21.50 -1.03
N LEU A 409 -25.51 20.29 -0.98
CA LEU A 409 -26.67 19.94 -1.78
C LEU A 409 -27.73 19.17 -0.99
N VAL A 410 -28.93 19.17 -1.55
CA VAL A 410 -30.05 18.36 -1.05
C VAL A 410 -30.48 17.49 -2.23
N PRO A 411 -30.20 16.17 -2.23
CA PRO A 411 -30.37 15.31 -3.39
C PRO A 411 -31.76 15.41 -4.03
N VAL A 412 -32.82 15.45 -3.21
CA VAL A 412 -34.22 15.57 -3.66
C VAL A 412 -34.56 16.87 -4.40
N LYS A 413 -33.66 17.86 -4.42
CA LYS A 413 -33.83 19.12 -5.17
C LYS A 413 -33.11 19.12 -6.51
N ILE A 414 -32.28 18.12 -6.78
CA ILE A 414 -31.55 18.00 -8.04
C ILE A 414 -32.49 17.39 -9.08
N ASP A 415 -32.61 18.03 -10.24
CA ASP A 415 -33.33 17.47 -11.37
C ASP A 415 -32.50 16.31 -11.96
N PRO A 416 -32.98 15.06 -11.92
CA PRO A 416 -32.23 13.91 -12.44
C PRO A 416 -31.94 14.05 -13.94
N GLU A 417 -32.79 14.75 -14.69
CA GLU A 417 -32.63 14.93 -16.14
C GLU A 417 -31.66 16.07 -16.53
N SER A 418 -31.24 16.91 -15.57
CA SER A 418 -30.35 18.05 -15.82
C SER A 418 -28.87 17.70 -15.64
N ASP A 419 -28.01 18.07 -16.57
CA ASP A 419 -26.55 17.87 -16.45
C ASP A 419 -25.83 18.94 -15.60
N GLU A 420 -26.57 19.88 -14.99
CA GLU A 420 -25.99 21.07 -14.35
C GLU A 420 -25.19 20.74 -13.07
N THR A 421 -25.75 19.95 -12.17
CA THR A 421 -25.06 19.58 -10.91
C THR A 421 -24.21 18.33 -11.11
N ILE A 422 -24.84 17.26 -11.58
CA ILE A 422 -24.22 15.96 -11.81
C ILE A 422 -24.65 15.53 -13.21
N PRO A 423 -23.73 15.22 -14.13
CA PRO A 423 -24.07 14.75 -15.48
C PRO A 423 -24.91 13.47 -15.44
N ASN A 424 -25.88 13.36 -16.36
CA ASN A 424 -26.78 12.23 -16.46
C ASN A 424 -26.15 11.08 -17.26
N HIS A 425 -25.35 10.27 -16.57
CA HIS A 425 -24.79 9.02 -17.08
C HIS A 425 -24.80 7.95 -15.97
N PRO A 426 -24.59 6.67 -16.28
CA PRO A 426 -24.43 5.66 -15.23
C PRO A 426 -23.16 5.89 -14.41
N TYR A 427 -23.25 5.62 -13.10
CA TYR A 427 -22.16 5.74 -12.14
C TYR A 427 -21.89 4.40 -11.47
N TYR A 428 -20.62 4.00 -11.40
CA TYR A 428 -20.18 2.95 -10.49
C TYR A 428 -19.88 3.58 -9.13
N THR A 429 -20.68 3.27 -8.13
CA THR A 429 -20.62 3.92 -6.82
C THR A 429 -20.08 2.95 -5.78
N SER A 430 -19.07 3.39 -5.04
CA SER A 430 -18.59 2.72 -3.83
C SER A 430 -19.23 3.33 -2.61
N VAL A 431 -19.76 2.48 -1.72
CA VAL A 431 -20.40 2.90 -0.46
C VAL A 431 -19.59 2.33 0.71
N CYS A 432 -19.13 3.22 1.59
CA CYS A 432 -18.39 2.85 2.79
C CYS A 432 -19.07 3.41 4.04
N ARG A 433 -19.21 2.59 5.08
CA ARG A 433 -19.60 3.08 6.40
C ARG A 433 -18.38 3.67 7.11
N LEU A 434 -18.55 4.87 7.66
CA LEU A 434 -17.51 5.57 8.40
C LEU A 434 -17.58 5.21 9.89
N HIS A 435 -16.41 5.02 10.51
CA HIS A 435 -16.25 4.94 11.95
C HIS A 435 -15.08 5.81 12.39
N LEU A 436 -15.30 6.71 13.34
CA LEU A 436 -14.26 7.57 13.91
C LEU A 436 -14.10 7.27 15.39
N ASN A 437 -12.91 6.84 15.81
CA ASN A 437 -12.59 6.46 17.18
C ASN A 437 -13.57 5.43 17.77
N GLY A 438 -14.08 4.52 16.92
CA GLY A 438 -15.06 3.50 17.28
C GLY A 438 -16.51 3.96 17.33
N ASN A 439 -16.79 5.24 17.05
CA ASN A 439 -18.16 5.74 16.91
C ASN A 439 -18.64 5.56 15.47
N ASP A 440 -19.84 5.01 15.31
CA ASP A 440 -20.51 4.88 14.02
C ASP A 440 -20.90 6.26 13.48
N MET A 441 -20.54 6.50 12.23
CA MET A 441 -20.95 7.67 11.45
C MET A 441 -21.87 7.20 10.30
N GLY A 442 -22.19 8.10 9.37
CA GLY A 442 -22.96 7.79 8.18
C GLY A 442 -22.16 7.07 7.08
N LEU A 443 -22.67 7.21 5.85
CA LEU A 443 -22.10 6.59 4.67
C LEU A 443 -21.32 7.62 3.86
N LEU A 444 -20.18 7.19 3.33
CA LEU A 444 -19.40 7.88 2.33
C LEU A 444 -19.67 7.22 0.97
N HIS A 445 -20.13 7.99 -0.01
CA HIS A 445 -20.36 7.51 -1.37
C HIS A 445 -19.34 8.12 -2.32
N VAL A 446 -18.69 7.29 -3.13
CA VAL A 446 -17.78 7.74 -4.19
C VAL A 446 -18.31 7.25 -5.54
N ALA A 447 -18.82 8.16 -6.36
CA ALA A 447 -19.47 7.86 -7.63
C ALA A 447 -18.54 8.17 -8.80
N PHE A 448 -18.17 7.11 -9.54
CA PHE A 448 -17.33 7.19 -10.74
C PHE A 448 -18.20 7.09 -11.99
N PRO A 449 -18.00 7.90 -13.04
CA PRO A 449 -18.60 7.63 -14.34
C PRO A 449 -18.28 6.19 -14.76
N ALA A 450 -19.29 5.38 -15.07
CA ALA A 450 -19.07 3.97 -15.43
C ALA A 450 -18.09 3.84 -16.60
N ALA A 451 -18.09 4.83 -17.52
CA ALA A 451 -17.18 4.91 -18.65
C ALA A 451 -15.71 5.15 -18.30
N LEU A 452 -15.46 5.88 -17.21
CA LEU A 452 -14.10 6.08 -16.74
C LEU A 452 -13.46 4.75 -16.30
N LEU A 453 -14.27 3.85 -15.75
CA LEU A 453 -13.85 2.55 -15.24
C LEU A 453 -14.12 1.40 -16.22
N GLU A 454 -14.60 1.69 -17.43
CA GLU A 454 -14.92 0.71 -18.47
C GLU A 454 -15.97 -0.33 -18.01
N LEU A 455 -17.01 0.17 -17.35
CA LEU A 455 -18.11 -0.61 -16.76
C LEU A 455 -19.49 -0.23 -17.34
N GLU A 456 -19.57 0.51 -18.45
CA GLU A 456 -20.85 0.96 -19.04
C GLU A 456 -21.76 -0.20 -19.43
N GLU A 457 -21.17 -1.34 -19.81
CA GLU A 457 -21.91 -2.53 -20.20
C GLU A 457 -22.73 -3.14 -19.05
N LEU A 458 -22.32 -2.91 -17.78
CA LEU A 458 -23.12 -3.32 -16.62
C LEU A 458 -24.47 -2.58 -16.57
N ALA A 459 -24.50 -1.30 -16.98
CA ALA A 459 -25.72 -0.51 -16.99
C ALA A 459 -26.67 -0.99 -18.10
N ALA A 460 -26.11 -1.40 -19.25
CA ALA A 460 -26.90 -1.96 -20.35
C ALA A 460 -27.54 -3.32 -20.00
N GLY A 461 -26.88 -4.13 -19.16
CA GLY A 461 -27.41 -5.40 -18.66
C GLY A 461 -28.57 -5.24 -17.66
N ALA A 462 -28.47 -4.24 -16.78
CA ALA A 462 -29.48 -3.97 -15.74
C ALA A 462 -30.86 -3.56 -16.32
N GLY A 463 -30.88 -2.93 -17.49
CA GLY A 463 -32.12 -2.54 -18.19
C GLY A 463 -32.95 -3.71 -18.76
N SER A 464 -32.44 -4.96 -18.70
CA SER A 464 -33.15 -6.14 -19.22
C SER A 464 -33.82 -7.02 -18.15
N ASP A 465 -33.53 -6.80 -16.86
CA ASP A 465 -34.11 -7.55 -15.76
C ASP A 465 -34.93 -6.61 -14.85
N GLY A 466 -36.05 -6.14 -15.40
CA GLY A 466 -37.00 -5.29 -14.72
C GLY A 466 -37.59 -5.98 -13.48
N GLY A 467 -37.07 -5.61 -12.30
CA GLY A 467 -37.76 -5.82 -11.03
C GLY A 467 -36.96 -6.60 -9.98
N ARG A 468 -35.99 -5.95 -9.35
CA ARG A 468 -35.56 -6.25 -7.97
C ARG A 468 -34.91 -5.01 -7.37
N GLY A 469 -35.49 -4.46 -6.31
CA GLY A 469 -34.83 -3.39 -5.54
C GLY A 469 -35.72 -2.64 -4.56
N ALA A 470 -37.03 -2.51 -4.80
CA ALA A 470 -37.93 -1.82 -3.88
C ALA A 470 -38.83 -2.82 -3.13
N ALA A 471 -38.27 -3.51 -2.13
CA ALA A 471 -39.05 -4.33 -1.21
C ALA A 471 -38.88 -3.87 0.25
N SER A 472 -39.64 -2.83 0.59
CA SER A 472 -40.44 -2.73 1.83
C SER A 472 -39.79 -3.18 3.15
N ARG A 473 -39.36 -2.20 3.96
CA ARG A 473 -39.50 -2.27 5.42
C ARG A 473 -40.13 -0.99 5.95
N ALA A 474 -41.46 -0.96 5.93
CA ALA A 474 -42.27 -0.05 6.74
C ALA A 474 -43.34 -0.85 7.48
N GLY A 475 -43.27 -0.81 8.81
CA GLY A 475 -44.44 -0.85 9.70
C GLY A 475 -44.97 -2.21 10.14
N GLU A 476 -44.66 -2.59 11.38
CA GLU A 476 -45.68 -3.05 12.32
C GLU A 476 -45.32 -2.55 13.73
N GLY A 477 -45.99 -1.48 14.14
CA GLY A 477 -46.08 -1.09 15.54
C GLY A 477 -47.16 -1.89 16.25
N GLN A 478 -46.94 -2.22 17.51
CA GLN A 478 -48.03 -2.48 18.42
C GLN A 478 -47.78 -1.81 19.77
N ALA A 479 -48.58 -0.76 20.00
CA ALA A 479 -48.76 -0.12 21.28
C ALA A 479 -49.67 -0.96 22.17
N ALA A 480 -49.37 -0.99 23.47
CA ALA A 480 -50.35 -1.13 24.53
C ALA A 480 -49.85 -0.32 25.73
N GLY A 481 -50.59 0.73 26.06
CA GLY A 481 -50.29 1.65 27.16
C GLY A 481 -50.99 1.34 28.47
N GLY A 482 -50.72 2.23 29.42
CA GLY A 482 -51.47 2.50 30.65
C GLY A 482 -50.72 2.04 31.91
N SER A 483 -50.70 2.75 33.03
CA SER A 483 -51.19 4.08 33.43
C SER A 483 -50.85 4.26 34.93
N ALA A 484 -50.36 5.45 35.31
CA ALA A 484 -50.59 6.19 36.56
C ALA A 484 -50.12 5.69 37.96
N GLY A 485 -49.60 6.68 38.72
CA GLY A 485 -49.53 6.80 40.19
C GLY A 485 -48.17 6.43 40.78
N GLU A 486 -47.50 7.14 41.69
CA GLU A 486 -47.74 8.30 42.58
C GLU A 486 -46.34 8.85 42.93
N ALA A 487 -46.06 10.16 42.80
CA ALA A 487 -45.99 11.12 43.91
C ALA A 487 -45.37 10.61 45.24
N GLU A 488 -44.11 10.94 45.51
CA GLU A 488 -43.69 11.29 46.87
C GLU A 488 -42.61 12.38 46.90
N LYS A 489 -42.96 13.47 47.60
CA LYS A 489 -42.14 14.63 47.99
C LYS A 489 -41.43 14.31 49.31
N VAL A 490 -40.14 14.64 49.46
CA VAL A 490 -39.53 15.14 50.71
C VAL A 490 -38.25 15.92 50.32
N SER A 491 -38.28 17.25 50.19
CA SER A 491 -37.92 18.28 51.19
C SER A 491 -36.47 18.74 51.13
N ALA A 492 -36.31 20.04 50.86
CA ALA A 492 -35.12 20.84 51.14
C ALA A 492 -34.85 20.95 52.66
N PRO A 493 -33.69 21.47 53.08
CA PRO A 493 -33.62 22.93 53.23
C PRO A 493 -32.34 23.59 52.72
N ALA A 494 -32.49 24.89 52.53
CA ALA A 494 -31.55 25.85 51.98
C ALA A 494 -30.57 26.43 53.00
N GLU A 495 -29.64 27.21 52.43
CA GLU A 495 -28.95 28.40 52.95
C GLU A 495 -27.49 28.25 53.37
N GLY A 496 -26.64 29.06 52.73
CA GLY A 496 -25.48 29.68 53.38
C GLY A 496 -24.19 29.77 52.56
N ARG A 497 -24.04 30.89 51.82
CA ARG A 497 -22.81 31.71 51.61
C ARG A 497 -21.44 31.03 51.82
N ALA A 498 -20.54 31.15 50.84
CA ALA A 498 -19.52 32.20 50.78
C ALA A 498 -18.48 31.90 49.68
N ALA A 499 -18.01 32.97 49.03
CA ALA A 499 -16.80 32.97 48.22
C ALA A 499 -15.56 32.63 49.08
N GLY A 500 -14.57 31.98 48.48
CA GLY A 500 -13.25 31.77 49.08
C GLY A 500 -12.29 31.04 48.15
N GLU A 501 -11.32 31.78 47.64
CA GLU A 501 -10.08 31.32 47.01
C GLU A 501 -9.35 30.26 47.85
N GLY A 502 -8.58 29.38 47.20
CA GLY A 502 -7.60 28.55 47.90
C GLY A 502 -7.08 27.37 47.10
N ALA A 503 -6.21 27.62 46.12
CA ALA A 503 -5.25 26.61 45.67
C ALA A 503 -4.39 26.20 46.87
N THR A 504 -4.39 24.91 47.21
CA THR A 504 -3.57 24.35 48.29
C THR A 504 -2.09 24.35 47.87
N PRO A 505 -1.17 24.96 48.63
CA PRO A 505 0.26 24.86 48.35
C PRO A 505 0.75 23.44 48.60
N LEU A 506 1.53 22.87 47.68
CA LEU A 506 2.26 21.61 47.89
C LEU A 506 3.17 21.72 49.12
N GLN A 507 2.96 20.83 50.09
CA GLN A 507 3.84 20.69 51.25
C GLN A 507 5.19 20.09 50.82
N ALA A 508 6.28 20.62 51.40
CA ALA A 508 7.64 20.12 51.21
C ALA A 508 7.74 18.63 51.58
N ARG A 509 8.09 17.78 50.62
CA ARG A 509 8.25 16.33 50.77
C ARG A 509 9.56 15.96 51.48
N GLU A 510 9.54 14.86 52.24
CA GLU A 510 10.71 14.35 52.97
C GLU A 510 11.81 13.83 52.02
N PRO A 511 13.10 14.02 52.37
CA PRO A 511 14.22 13.50 51.59
C PRO A 511 14.23 11.96 51.61
N GLY A 512 14.00 11.34 50.44
CA GLY A 512 13.92 9.89 50.27
C GLY A 512 12.65 9.38 49.58
N ALA A 513 11.76 10.28 49.13
CA ALA A 513 10.61 9.90 48.32
C ALA A 513 11.04 9.25 46.99
N PRO A 514 10.30 8.22 46.50
CA PRO A 514 10.57 7.62 45.20
C PRO A 514 10.36 8.66 44.08
N PRO A 515 11.10 8.59 42.97
CA PRO A 515 10.98 9.56 41.90
C PRO A 515 9.58 9.51 41.27
N ASP A 516 9.03 10.69 40.99
CA ASP A 516 7.76 10.84 40.27
C ASP A 516 7.97 11.23 38.80
N VAL A 517 9.18 11.64 38.42
CA VAL A 517 9.57 11.97 37.04
C VAL A 517 10.83 11.21 36.67
N LEU A 518 10.85 10.61 35.48
CA LEU A 518 12.03 9.97 34.92
C LEU A 518 12.58 10.81 33.77
N ILE A 519 13.87 11.10 33.79
CA ILE A 519 14.57 11.80 32.70
C ILE A 519 15.54 10.80 32.08
N VAL A 520 15.38 10.50 30.80
CA VAL A 520 16.25 9.61 30.03
C VAL A 520 17.01 10.46 29.03
N THR A 521 18.34 10.42 29.05
CA THR A 521 19.12 11.42 28.32
C THR A 521 20.44 10.91 27.73
N ASP A 522 20.93 11.61 26.70
CA ASP A 522 22.33 11.67 26.27
C ASP A 522 22.92 13.11 26.36
N ASP A 523 22.14 14.08 26.85
CA ASP A 523 22.55 15.46 27.16
C ASP A 523 22.42 15.72 28.67
N ASP A 524 23.50 15.44 29.41
CA ASP A 524 23.56 15.62 30.86
C ASP A 524 23.32 17.08 31.30
N ASN A 525 23.67 18.06 30.47
CA ASN A 525 23.55 19.48 30.84
C ASN A 525 22.10 19.93 30.78
N GLU A 526 21.41 19.59 29.69
CA GLU A 526 20.00 19.94 29.52
C GLU A 526 19.12 19.14 30.49
N ALA A 527 19.43 17.86 30.70
CA ALA A 527 18.75 17.04 31.69
C ALA A 527 18.90 17.59 33.12
N ALA A 528 20.07 18.11 33.49
CA ALA A 528 20.28 18.78 34.77
C ALA A 528 19.46 20.08 34.88
N GLY A 529 19.33 20.85 33.79
CA GLY A 529 18.49 22.03 33.72
C GLY A 529 17.01 21.71 33.96
N ILE A 530 16.49 20.72 33.24
CA ILE A 530 15.10 20.24 33.40
C ILE A 530 14.88 19.67 34.81
N ALA A 531 15.83 18.90 35.35
CA ALA A 531 15.74 18.36 36.70
C ALA A 531 15.64 19.47 37.76
N ALA A 532 16.44 20.53 37.64
CA ALA A 532 16.40 21.68 38.55
C ALA A 532 15.09 22.46 38.45
N ALA A 533 14.52 22.59 37.23
CA ALA A 533 13.19 23.17 37.04
C ALA A 533 12.11 22.31 37.73
N LEU A 534 12.14 21.00 37.54
CA LEU A 534 11.19 20.06 38.16
C LEU A 534 11.27 20.08 39.70
N GLU A 535 12.48 20.20 40.27
CA GLU A 535 12.66 20.29 41.73
C GLU A 535 12.00 21.55 42.31
N LYS A 536 12.13 22.70 41.65
CA LYS A 536 11.44 23.95 42.06
C LYS A 536 9.93 23.83 42.01
N LEU A 537 9.41 23.04 41.07
CA LEU A 537 7.99 22.71 40.95
C LEU A 537 7.53 21.64 41.95
N GLY A 538 8.43 21.10 42.77
CA GLY A 538 8.13 20.13 43.82
C GLY A 538 8.12 18.66 43.36
N TYR A 539 8.66 18.36 42.18
CA TYR A 539 8.79 17.00 41.66
C TYR A 539 10.15 16.39 42.00
N VAL A 540 10.17 15.10 42.29
CA VAL A 540 11.41 14.33 42.46
C VAL A 540 11.73 13.65 41.13
N SER A 541 12.81 14.08 40.48
CA SER A 541 13.28 13.52 39.21
C SER A 541 14.43 12.54 39.41
N ARG A 542 14.55 11.57 38.50
CA ARG A 542 15.72 10.69 38.39
C ARG A 542 16.23 10.70 36.96
N ILE A 543 17.53 10.96 36.79
CA ILE A 543 18.20 10.98 35.50
C ILE A 543 18.80 9.59 35.21
N LEU A 544 18.58 9.09 34.00
CA LEU A 544 19.13 7.86 33.43
C LEU A 544 19.77 8.16 32.08
N HIS A 545 20.84 7.45 31.74
CA HIS A 545 21.44 7.51 30.41
C HIS A 545 20.70 6.55 29.46
N PHE A 546 20.76 6.81 28.15
CA PHE A 546 20.20 5.92 27.10
C PHE A 546 20.65 4.44 27.19
N LYS A 547 21.81 4.18 27.84
CA LYS A 547 22.40 2.85 27.98
C LYS A 547 21.89 2.10 29.20
N ASP A 548 21.17 2.77 30.09
CA ASP A 548 20.68 2.17 31.33
C ASP A 548 19.49 1.23 31.06
N PRO A 549 19.24 0.26 31.96
CA PRO A 549 18.08 -0.62 31.88
C PRO A 549 16.81 0.15 32.29
N ILE A 550 16.27 0.94 31.36
CA ILE A 550 15.07 1.77 31.56
C ILE A 550 13.86 0.99 32.10
N PRO A 551 13.53 -0.23 31.59
CA PRO A 551 12.36 -0.98 32.08
C PRO A 551 12.38 -1.28 33.57
N ASP A 552 13.57 -1.50 34.15
CA ASP A 552 13.75 -1.82 35.57
C ASP A 552 13.52 -0.60 36.48
N MET A 553 13.48 0.61 35.91
CA MET A 553 13.36 1.87 36.63
C MET A 553 11.96 2.49 36.54
N LEU A 554 11.06 1.88 35.78
CA LEU A 554 9.66 2.28 35.67
C LEU A 554 8.88 1.78 36.89
N THR A 555 8.89 2.56 37.96
CA THR A 555 8.10 2.26 39.17
C THR A 555 6.70 2.87 39.07
N PRO A 556 5.70 2.34 39.81
CA PRO A 556 4.35 2.92 39.86
C PRO A 556 4.29 4.37 40.39
N SER A 557 5.38 4.88 40.97
CA SER A 557 5.49 6.27 41.42
C SER A 557 5.79 7.24 40.28
N VAL A 558 6.39 6.76 39.18
CA VAL A 558 6.71 7.60 38.02
C VAL A 558 5.42 7.93 37.29
N ARG A 559 5.21 9.23 37.01
CA ARG A 559 3.99 9.74 36.38
C ARG A 559 4.23 10.31 34.99
N ILE A 560 5.47 10.66 34.66
CA ILE A 560 5.85 11.23 33.36
C ILE A 560 7.32 10.95 33.07
N ILE A 561 7.65 10.83 31.78
CA ILE A 561 9.01 10.59 31.29
C ILE A 561 9.42 11.73 30.36
N PHE A 562 10.62 12.28 30.58
CA PHE A 562 11.29 13.19 29.64
C PHE A 562 12.40 12.43 28.92
N LEU A 563 12.36 12.43 27.59
CA LEU A 563 13.44 11.92 26.75
C LEU A 563 14.23 13.12 26.22
N VAL A 564 15.40 13.39 26.80
CA VAL A 564 16.20 14.59 26.50
C VAL A 564 17.37 14.22 25.60
N MET A 565 17.37 14.75 24.38
CA MET A 565 18.32 14.44 23.32
C MET A 565 19.26 15.63 23.06
N GLU A 566 20.57 15.38 23.00
CA GLU A 566 21.57 16.38 22.55
C GLU A 566 21.28 16.81 21.10
N GLU A 567 20.93 15.84 20.25
CA GLU A 567 20.41 16.07 18.90
C GLU A 567 19.26 15.11 18.61
N VAL A 568 18.20 15.61 17.97
CA VAL A 568 17.05 14.77 17.57
C VAL A 568 17.49 13.81 16.46
N SER A 569 17.72 12.56 16.83
CA SER A 569 18.35 11.51 16.01
C SER A 569 17.61 10.16 16.13
N GLU A 570 17.94 9.22 15.24
CA GLU A 570 17.41 7.85 15.27
C GLU A 570 17.71 7.12 16.58
N GLN A 571 18.84 7.43 17.22
CA GLN A 571 19.20 6.84 18.50
C GLN A 571 18.19 7.23 19.59
N GLY A 572 17.80 8.50 19.66
CA GLY A 572 16.77 8.98 20.58
C GLY A 572 15.41 8.33 20.29
N PHE A 573 15.03 8.21 19.02
CA PHE A 573 13.80 7.49 18.63
C PHE A 573 13.81 6.01 19.02
N GLY A 574 14.95 5.32 18.90
CA GLY A 574 15.11 3.95 19.38
C GLY A 574 14.85 3.82 20.89
N VAL A 575 15.25 4.82 21.67
CA VAL A 575 14.97 4.88 23.12
C VAL A 575 13.48 5.13 23.39
N ALA A 576 12.83 6.00 22.63
CA ALA A 576 11.37 6.20 22.72
C ALA A 576 10.61 4.88 22.49
N ILE A 577 10.96 4.14 21.42
CA ILE A 577 10.40 2.82 21.12
C ILE A 577 10.64 1.85 22.29
N LYS A 578 11.85 1.84 22.87
CA LYS A 578 12.19 0.98 24.01
C LYS A 578 11.34 1.31 25.25
N ILE A 579 11.09 2.58 25.51
CA ILE A 579 10.21 3.03 26.61
C ILE A 579 8.77 2.54 26.37
N VAL A 580 8.22 2.76 25.19
CA VAL A 580 6.82 2.40 24.89
C VAL A 580 6.61 0.88 24.81
N SER A 581 7.54 0.15 24.18
CA SER A 581 7.49 -1.31 24.06
C SER A 581 7.64 -2.05 25.39
N SER A 582 8.12 -1.38 26.45
CA SER A 582 8.10 -1.93 27.82
C SER A 582 6.70 -2.03 28.42
N GLY A 583 5.65 -1.61 27.69
CA GLY A 583 4.26 -1.57 28.16
C GLY A 583 3.95 -0.35 29.02
N CYS A 584 4.85 0.63 29.05
CA CYS A 584 4.67 1.88 29.77
C CYS A 584 3.58 2.74 29.11
N ARG A 585 2.54 3.13 29.86
CA ARG A 585 1.47 4.04 29.41
C ARG A 585 1.64 5.47 29.95
N LEU A 586 2.84 5.79 30.46
CA LEU A 586 3.11 7.12 31.00
C LEU A 586 3.32 8.11 29.84
N PRO A 587 2.90 9.38 29.99
CA PRO A 587 3.21 10.43 29.04
C PRO A 587 4.73 10.54 28.82
N LEU A 588 5.12 10.61 27.56
CA LEU A 588 6.51 10.74 27.11
C LEU A 588 6.69 12.10 26.40
N VAL A 589 7.45 12.99 27.02
CA VAL A 589 7.83 14.29 26.44
C VAL A 589 9.20 14.16 25.79
N ALA A 590 9.28 14.33 24.47
CA ALA A 590 10.55 14.31 23.75
C ALA A 590 11.13 15.73 23.71
N ALA A 591 12.32 15.90 24.31
CA ALA A 591 13.04 17.16 24.39
C ALA A 591 14.29 17.11 23.52
N GLY A 592 14.54 18.15 22.72
CA GLY A 592 15.73 18.24 21.88
C GLY A 592 15.77 19.50 21.02
N PRO A 593 16.91 19.80 20.36
CA PRO A 593 17.03 20.98 19.51
C PRO A 593 16.55 20.70 18.08
N ALA A 594 16.26 21.78 17.34
CA ALA A 594 16.03 21.74 15.89
C ALA A 594 14.93 20.74 15.43
N TRP A 595 13.78 20.76 16.09
CA TRP A 595 12.60 20.00 15.66
C TRP A 595 12.10 20.45 14.29
N THR A 596 11.90 19.49 13.39
CA THR A 596 11.25 19.68 12.08
C THR A 596 9.94 18.91 12.05
N ARG A 597 9.02 19.26 11.14
CA ARG A 597 7.73 18.58 10.98
C ARG A 597 7.89 17.06 10.89
N THR A 598 8.81 16.58 10.06
CA THR A 598 9.08 15.14 9.90
C THR A 598 9.57 14.49 11.20
N LYS A 599 10.47 15.16 11.95
CA LYS A 599 10.97 14.65 13.23
C LYS A 599 9.88 14.61 14.30
N VAL A 600 8.99 15.61 14.34
CA VAL A 600 7.84 15.63 15.26
C VAL A 600 6.89 14.48 14.96
N LEU A 601 6.49 14.29 13.69
CA LEU A 601 5.62 13.18 13.29
C LEU A 601 6.25 11.81 13.65
N LYS A 602 7.57 11.68 13.47
CA LYS A 602 8.30 10.48 13.84
C LYS A 602 8.34 10.25 15.36
N ALA A 603 8.55 11.30 16.16
CA ALA A 603 8.48 11.21 17.62
C ALA A 603 7.10 10.77 18.11
N VAL A 604 6.04 11.36 17.55
CA VAL A 604 4.64 11.02 17.88
C VAL A 604 4.32 9.58 17.48
N LYS A 605 4.75 9.15 16.29
CA LYS A 605 4.63 7.74 15.84
C LYS A 605 5.29 6.76 16.82
N TYR A 606 6.37 7.18 17.48
CA TYR A 606 7.07 6.37 18.50
C TYR A 606 6.59 6.62 19.93
N GLY A 607 5.43 7.25 20.10
CA GLY A 607 4.71 7.38 21.36
C GLY A 607 5.13 8.57 22.22
N ALA A 608 5.86 9.55 21.68
CA ALA A 608 5.95 10.85 22.33
C ALA A 608 4.58 11.55 22.29
N CYS A 609 4.09 11.98 23.44
CA CYS A 609 2.81 12.69 23.55
C CYS A 609 2.97 14.21 23.47
N ASP A 610 4.19 14.72 23.65
CA ASP A 610 4.50 16.14 23.60
C ASP A 610 5.97 16.37 23.23
N ILE A 611 6.27 17.58 22.76
CA ILE A 611 7.60 18.01 22.32
C ILE A 611 8.05 19.22 23.14
N LEU A 612 9.30 19.20 23.58
CA LEU A 612 9.97 20.31 24.26
C LEU A 612 11.19 20.74 23.44
N ILE A 613 11.31 22.03 23.15
CA ILE A 613 12.46 22.58 22.43
C ILE A 613 13.55 22.90 23.46
N THR A 614 14.77 22.43 23.22
CA THR A 614 15.93 22.71 24.09
C THR A 614 16.85 23.79 23.48
N PRO A 615 17.48 24.65 24.30
CA PRO A 615 17.44 24.67 25.77
C PRO A 615 16.09 25.16 26.31
N ALA A 616 15.53 24.43 27.27
CA ALA A 616 14.18 24.66 27.80
C ALA A 616 14.20 25.65 28.96
N ALA A 617 13.25 26.61 28.96
CA ALA A 617 13.04 27.46 30.12
C ALA A 617 12.21 26.73 31.20
N GLU A 618 12.32 27.22 32.45
CA GLU A 618 11.56 26.66 33.58
C GLU A 618 10.03 26.72 33.35
N GLU A 619 9.56 27.76 32.65
CA GLU A 619 8.16 27.93 32.30
C GLU A 619 7.69 26.90 31.26
N ASP A 620 8.53 26.59 30.27
CA ASP A 620 8.21 25.57 29.26
C ASP A 620 8.08 24.19 29.93
N VAL A 621 9.00 23.85 30.85
CA VAL A 621 8.93 22.60 31.62
C VAL A 621 7.66 22.54 32.48
N ARG A 622 7.26 23.65 33.10
CA ARG A 622 6.02 23.75 33.88
C ARG A 622 4.80 23.47 33.01
N GLU A 623 4.71 24.13 31.86
CA GLU A 623 3.59 23.95 30.91
C GLU A 623 3.45 22.48 30.49
N LYS A 624 4.56 21.82 30.16
CA LYS A 624 4.55 20.39 29.76
C LYS A 624 4.08 19.48 30.89
N ILE A 625 4.47 19.77 32.12
CA ILE A 625 4.01 19.00 33.29
C ILE A 625 2.51 19.18 33.52
N GLU A 626 2.01 20.42 33.51
CA GLU A 626 0.60 20.71 33.76
C GLU A 626 -0.30 20.11 32.66
N ALA A 627 0.10 20.24 31.40
CA ALA A 627 -0.63 19.69 30.26
C ALA A 627 -0.73 18.15 30.29
N ASN A 628 0.37 17.46 30.63
CA ASN A 628 0.43 16.00 30.54
C ASN A 628 -0.03 15.28 31.82
N LEU A 629 0.22 15.84 33.01
CA LEU A 629 -0.27 15.26 34.26
C LEU A 629 -1.73 15.63 34.55
N GLY A 630 -2.22 16.79 34.07
CA GLY A 630 -3.62 17.17 34.19
C GLY A 630 -4.55 16.20 33.45
N ARG A 631 -4.12 15.68 32.30
CA ARG A 631 -4.87 14.70 31.49
C ARG A 631 -5.04 13.32 32.13
N ILE A 632 -4.24 12.96 33.13
CA ILE A 632 -4.34 11.67 33.84
C ILE A 632 -5.32 11.74 35.02
N ALA A 633 -5.61 12.94 35.51
CA ALA A 633 -6.49 13.16 36.66
C ALA A 633 -7.97 13.43 36.27
N ALA A 634 -8.23 13.67 34.99
CA ALA A 634 -9.55 13.73 34.36
C ALA A 634 -9.88 12.39 33.73
#